data_AF-A0A842ZUF1-F1
#
_entry.id   AF-A0A842ZUF1-F1
#
_cell.length_a   1.000
_cell.length_b   1.000
_cell.length_c   1.000
_cell.angle_alpha   90.00
_cell.angle_beta   90.00
_cell.angle_gamma   90.00
#
_symmetry.space_group_name_H-M   'P 1'
#
loop_
_entity.id
_entity.type
_entity.pdbx_description
1 polymer ?
#
loop_
_entity_poly.entity_id
_entity_poly.type
_entity_poly.pdbx_seq_one_letter_code
_entity_poly.pdbx_strand_id
1 'polypeptide(L)' 'MNKKVIELFDEKTGSVIRTICFRSPKEFDKFIKSFKEMRYPGYGWRYSDKGRKKGKNNLVNHYHKT' A
#
# COMPACT_ATOMS: atom_id res chain seq x y z
N MET A 1 -7.67 18.61 1.17
CA MET A 1 -6.95 17.64 2.01
C MET A 1 -6.69 16.37 1.19
N ASN A 2 -5.45 16.11 0.78
CA ASN A 2 -5.08 14.88 0.08
C ASN A 2 -5.09 13.71 1.07
N LYS A 3 -6.19 12.97 1.13
CA LYS A 3 -6.29 11.75 1.95
C LYS A 3 -5.40 10.68 1.30
N LYS A 4 -4.40 10.20 2.04
CA LYS A 4 -3.55 9.08 1.60
C LYS A 4 -4.07 7.82 2.27
N VAL A 5 -4.45 6.84 1.46
CA VAL A 5 -4.88 5.53 1.95
C VAL A 5 -3.89 4.51 1.45
N ILE A 6 -3.48 3.60 2.33
CA ILE A 6 -2.61 2.47 1.99
C ILE A 6 -3.26 1.16 2.40
N GLU A 7 -2.83 0.08 1.77
CA GLU A 7 -3.03 -1.28 2.20
C GLU A 7 -1.70 -1.85 2.68
N LEU A 8 -1.68 -2.33 3.91
CA LEU A 8 -0.66 -3.21 4.44
C LEU A 8 -1.04 -4.64 4.09
N PHE A 9 -0.14 -5.37 3.46
CA PHE A 9 -0.35 -6.75 3.05
C PHE A 9 0.80 -7.64 3.53
N ASP A 10 0.50 -8.91 3.77
CA ASP A 10 1.52 -9.93 4.05
C ASP A 10 2.21 -10.31 2.74
N GLU A 11 3.54 -10.23 2.69
CA GLU A 11 4.30 -10.45 1.45
C GLU A 11 4.28 -11.90 0.98
N LYS A 12 4.08 -12.86 1.91
CA LYS A 12 4.08 -14.29 1.58
C LYS A 12 2.77 -14.71 0.93
N THR A 13 1.66 -14.20 1.44
CA THR A 13 0.31 -14.59 1.05
C THR A 13 -0.36 -13.60 0.11
N GLY A 14 0.18 -12.37 0.01
CA GLY A 14 -0.43 -11.26 -0.72
C GLY A 14 -1.73 -10.74 -0.08
N SER A 15 -2.09 -11.23 1.10
CA SER A 15 -3.36 -10.89 1.76
C SER A 15 -3.28 -9.53 2.41
N VAL A 16 -4.29 -8.69 2.18
CA VAL A 16 -4.41 -7.38 2.83
C VAL A 16 -4.78 -7.59 4.29
N ILE A 17 -3.88 -7.19 5.18
CA ILE A 17 -4.05 -7.31 6.63
C ILE A 17 -4.78 -6.08 7.17
N ARG A 18 -4.44 -4.90 6.64
CA ARG A 18 -5.00 -3.64 7.13
C ARG A 18 -5.01 -2.56 6.08
N THR A 19 -6.09 -1.78 6.02
CA THR A 19 -6.13 -0.51 5.29
C THR A 19 -5.93 0.64 6.27
N ILE A 20 -4.96 1.51 6.02
CA ILE A 20 -4.64 2.67 6.86
C ILE A 20 -4.94 3.95 6.09
N CYS A 21 -5.75 4.82 6.69
CA CYS A 21 -6.09 6.12 6.12
C CYS A 21 -5.40 7.23 6.91
N PHE A 22 -4.49 7.95 6.26
CA PHE A 22 -3.80 9.09 6.84
C PHE A 22 -4.57 10.37 6.55
N ARG A 23 -4.88 11.13 7.60
CA ARG A 23 -5.60 12.41 7.49
C ARG A 23 -4.64 13.56 7.25
N SER A 24 -3.36 13.39 7.60
CA SER A 24 -2.31 14.37 7.40
C SER A 24 -1.08 13.76 6.70
N PRO A 25 -0.42 14.50 5.79
CA PRO A 25 0.86 14.08 5.22
C PRO A 25 1.91 13.74 6.29
N LYS A 26 1.93 14.48 7.41
CA LYS A 26 2.88 14.21 8.51
C LYS A 26 2.72 12.83 9.13
N GLU A 27 1.50 12.28 9.18
CA GLU A 27 1.26 10.93 9.71
C GLU A 27 1.74 9.87 8.71
N PHE A 28 1.56 10.13 7.42
CA PHE A 28 2.07 9.27 6.36
C PHE A 28 3.60 9.22 6.37
N ASP A 29 4.27 10.36 6.48
CA ASP A 29 5.75 10.41 6.52
C ASP A 29 6.32 9.67 7.74
N LYS A 30 5.65 9.78 8.90
CA LYS A 30 6.00 9.00 10.09
C LYS A 30 5.85 7.51 9.86
N PHE A 31 4.77 7.08 9.21
CA PHE A 31 4.58 5.68 8.85
C PHE A 31 5.70 5.18 7.93
N ILE A 32 6.04 5.91 6.87
CA ILE A 32 7.12 5.53 5.94
C ILE A 32 8.46 5.42 6.66
N LYS A 33 8.77 6.36 7.56
CA LYS A 33 9.99 6.31 8.36
C LYS A 33 10.02 5.06 9.24
N SER A 34 8.96 4.80 10.01
CA SER A 34 8.87 3.61 10.85
C SER A 34 8.88 2.29 10.06
N PHE A 35 8.36 2.30 8.83
CA PHE A 35 8.37 1.13 7.94
C PHE A 35 9.79 0.82 7.43
N LYS A 36 10.55 1.87 7.03
CA LYS A 36 11.95 1.74 6.61
C LYS A 36 12.88 1.30 7.74
N GLU A 37 12.56 1.65 8.98
CA GLU A 37 13.27 1.21 10.19
C GLU A 37 12.98 -0.27 10.56
N MET A 38 12.54 -1.10 9.60
CA MET A 38 12.33 -2.56 9.71
C MET A 38 11.31 -3.02 10.77
N ARG A 39 10.34 -2.19 11.15
CA ARG A 39 9.30 -2.61 12.11
C ARG A 39 8.26 -3.60 11.58
N TYR A 40 8.34 -3.99 10.30
CA TYR A 40 7.37 -4.86 9.65
C TYR A 40 8.02 -5.93 8.76
N PRO A 41 8.83 -6.84 9.31
CA PRO A 41 9.40 -7.95 8.53
C PRO A 41 8.26 -8.83 7.99
N GLY A 42 8.30 -9.11 6.68
CA GLY A 42 7.31 -9.96 5.99
C GLY A 42 6.01 -9.25 5.61
N TYR A 43 5.91 -7.94 5.82
CA TYR A 43 4.78 -7.14 5.32
C TYR A 43 5.25 -6.13 4.29
N GLY A 44 4.41 -5.88 3.30
CA GLY A 44 4.55 -4.83 2.31
C GLY A 44 3.41 -3.82 2.44
N TRP A 45 3.58 -2.64 1.84
CA TRP A 45 2.49 -1.67 1.74
C TRP A 45 2.35 -1.15 0.32
N ARG A 46 1.13 -0.77 -0.07
CA ARG A 46 0.82 -0.13 -1.36
C ARG A 46 -0.25 0.93 -1.18
N TYR A 47 -0.33 1.90 -2.10
CA TYR A 47 -1.42 2.87 -2.09
C TYR A 47 -2.75 2.18 -2.40
N SER A 48 -3.75 2.40 -1.56
CA SER A 48 -5.14 2.00 -1.80
C SER A 48 -5.80 3.15 -2.54
N ASP A 49 -5.84 3.03 -3.86
CA ASP A 49 -6.41 4.05 -4.72
C ASP A 49 -7.94 3.94 -4.65
N LYS A 50 -8.57 4.54 -3.63
CA LYS A 50 -10.04 4.66 -3.54
C LYS A 50 -10.63 5.59 -4.61
N GLY A 51 -9.88 5.94 -5.65
CA GLY A 51 -10.30 6.75 -6.80
C GLY A 51 -10.68 5.96 -8.06
N ARG A 52 -10.34 4.67 -8.18
CA ARG A 52 -10.79 3.87 -9.32
C ARG A 52 -11.74 2.78 -8.86
N LYS A 53 -13.03 2.98 -9.18
CA LYS A 53 -14.03 1.92 -9.21
C LYS A 53 -13.37 0.63 -9.69
N LYS A 54 -13.40 -0.39 -8.83
CA LYS A 54 -13.47 -1.82 -9.12
C LYS A 54 -13.66 -2.11 -10.62
N GLY A 55 -12.58 -2.03 -11.39
CA GLY A 55 -12.49 -2.55 -12.73
C GLY A 55 -12.00 -3.98 -12.59
N LYS A 56 -12.92 -4.94 -12.71
CA LYS A 56 -12.53 -6.25 -13.24
C LYS A 56 -11.67 -5.97 -14.48
N ASN A 57 -10.50 -6.62 -14.56
CA ASN A 57 -9.51 -6.54 -15.65
C ASN A 57 -8.44 -5.44 -15.50
N ASN A 58 -7.44 -5.66 -14.65
CA ASN A 58 -6.07 -5.31 -15.03
C ASN A 58 -5.02 -6.21 -14.34
N LEU A 59 -5.23 -7.52 -14.42
CA LEU A 59 -4.14 -8.51 -14.43
C LEU A 59 -3.40 -8.45 -15.79
N VAL A 60 -3.08 -7.25 -16.27
CA VAL A 60 -2.45 -7.05 -17.56
C VAL A 60 -1.07 -6.48 -17.30
N ASN A 61 -0.11 -7.40 -17.36
CA ASN A 61 1.25 -7.17 -17.84
C ASN A 61 2.08 -6.17 -17.03
N HIS A 62 2.73 -6.68 -15.99
CA HIS A 62 4.02 -6.12 -15.61
C HIS A 62 5.06 -7.23 -15.38
N TYR A 63 5.14 -8.18 -16.32
CA TYR A 63 6.40 -8.85 -16.62
C TYR A 63 7.18 -7.95 -17.57
N HIS A 64 8.02 -7.06 -17.03
CA HIS A 64 9.01 -6.37 -17.83
C HIS A 64 10.13 -7.38 -18.11
N LYS A 65 10.16 -7.87 -19.35
CA LYS A 65 11.29 -8.59 -19.96
C LYS A 65 12.13 -7.55 -20.70
N THR A 66 13.36 -7.35 -20.25
CA THR A 66 14.50 -6.93 -21.08
C THR A 66 15.71 -7.65 -20.55
#